data_AF-A0A1Q7T4M3-F1
#
_entry.id   AF-A0A1Q7T4M3-F1
#
_cell.length_a   1.000
_cell.length_b   1.000
_cell.length_c   1.000
_cell.angle_alpha   90.00
_cell.angle_beta   90.00
_cell.angle_gamma   90.00
#
_symmetry.space_group_name_H-M   'P 1'
#
loop_
_entity.id
_entity.type
_entity.pdbx_description
1 polymer ?
#
loop_
_entity_poly.entity_id
_entity_poly.type
_entity_poly.pdbx_seq_one_letter_code
_entity_poly.pdbx_strand_id
1 'polypeptide(L)' 'MFRKVYVLYGFLVLATAAFGQYRGWSFDTINQVKNIPKSVRDNPGSYRAVYGGYHHYTGGK' A
#
# COMPACT_ATOMS: atom_id res chain seq x y z
N MET A 1 -3.60 -36.91 -24.59
CA MET A 1 -4.53 -36.36 -23.57
C MET A 1 -3.97 -35.09 -22.91
N PHE A 2 -2.71 -35.10 -22.42
CA PHE A 2 -2.08 -33.98 -21.71
C PHE A 2 -2.06 -32.62 -22.43
N ARG A 3 -1.91 -32.57 -23.77
CA ARG A 3 -1.88 -31.30 -24.51
C ARG A 3 -3.11 -30.44 -24.30
N LYS A 4 -4.31 -31.05 -24.31
CA LYS A 4 -5.58 -30.32 -24.13
C LYS A 4 -5.71 -29.78 -22.71
N VAL A 5 -5.29 -30.57 -21.73
CA VAL A 5 -5.26 -30.17 -20.31
C VAL A 5 -4.31 -28.99 -20.11
N TYR A 6 -3.14 -29.02 -20.73
CA TYR A 6 -2.15 -27.95 -20.60
C TYR A 6 -2.63 -26.63 -21.23
N VAL A 7 -3.31 -26.69 -22.37
CA VAL A 7 -3.94 -25.52 -23.00
C VAL A 7 -5.05 -24.95 -22.12
N LEU A 8 -5.92 -25.81 -21.58
CA LEU A 8 -6.98 -25.39 -20.67
C LEU A 8 -6.40 -24.72 -19.41
N TYR A 9 -5.34 -25.31 -18.85
CA TYR A 9 -4.62 -24.77 -17.70
C TYR A 9 -4.05 -23.38 -18.01
N GLY A 10 -3.38 -23.21 -19.15
CA GLY A 10 -2.84 -21.91 -19.57
C GLY A 10 -3.95 -20.86 -19.69
N PHE A 11 -5.09 -21.22 -20.29
CA PHE A 11 -6.25 -20.33 -20.36
C PHE A 11 -6.79 -19.94 -18.99
N LEU A 12 -6.90 -20.89 -18.07
CA LEU A 12 -7.35 -20.62 -16.69
C LEU A 12 -6.41 -19.65 -15.97
N VAL A 13 -5.10 -19.88 -16.05
CA VAL A 13 -4.10 -18.99 -15.43
C VAL A 13 -4.22 -17.57 -15.96
N LEU A 14 -4.28 -17.40 -17.29
CA LEU A 14 -4.41 -16.09 -17.91
C LEU A 14 -5.73 -15.40 -17.56
N ALA A 15 -6.85 -16.14 -17.56
CA ALA A 15 -8.16 -15.60 -17.20
C ALA A 15 -8.19 -15.13 -15.74
N THR A 16 -7.62 -15.89 -14.81
CA THR A 16 -7.55 -15.50 -13.40
C THR A 16 -6.66 -14.27 -13.21
N ALA A 17 -5.51 -14.20 -13.89
CA ALA A 17 -4.62 -13.04 -13.82
C ALA A 17 -5.30 -11.76 -14.36
N ALA A 18 -5.94 -11.84 -15.54
CA ALA A 18 -6.66 -10.72 -16.13
C ALA A 18 -7.82 -10.25 -15.25
N PHE A 19 -8.60 -11.19 -14.69
CA PHE A 19 -9.69 -10.86 -13.78
C PHE A 19 -9.20 -10.20 -12.50
N GLY A 20 -8.14 -10.75 -11.89
CA GLY A 20 -7.52 -10.18 -10.70
C GLY A 20 -7.03 -8.75 -10.95
N GLN A 21 -6.34 -8.51 -12.06
CA GLN A 21 -5.89 -7.17 -12.43
C GLN A 21 -7.05 -6.20 -12.69
N TYR A 22 -8.08 -6.63 -13.43
CA TYR A 22 -9.26 -5.80 -13.71
C TYR A 22 -10.04 -5.43 -12.44
N ARG A 23 -10.14 -6.36 -11.47
CA ARG A 23 -10.82 -6.13 -10.18
C ARG A 23 -9.92 -5.47 -9.14
N GLY A 24 -8.63 -5.29 -9.41
CA GLY A 24 -7.68 -4.74 -8.45
C GLY A 24 -7.36 -5.69 -7.29
N TRP A 25 -7.36 -7.00 -7.52
CA TRP A 25 -6.83 -7.96 -6.54
C TRP A 25 -5.38 -7.63 -6.23
N SER A 26 -5.13 -7.33 -4.98
CA SER A 26 -3.81 -7.08 -4.44
C SER A 26 -3.66 -7.87 -3.14
N PHE A 27 -2.49 -8.48 -2.96
CA PHE A 27 -2.09 -9.03 -1.66
C PHE A 27 -1.63 -7.93 -0.70
N ASP A 28 -1.43 -6.70 -1.20
CA ASP A 28 -1.10 -5.53 -0.37
C ASP A 28 -2.38 -4.87 0.15
N THR A 29 -2.28 -4.24 1.32
CA THR A 29 -3.42 -3.59 1.95
C THR A 29 -3.60 -2.19 1.37
N ILE A 30 -4.72 -1.95 0.71
CA ILE A 30 -5.05 -0.66 0.07
C ILE A 30 -5.09 0.51 1.06
N ASN A 31 -5.34 0.22 2.34
CA ASN A 31 -5.42 1.20 3.43
C ASN A 31 -4.13 1.28 4.27
N GLN A 32 -3.00 0.79 3.77
CA GLN A 32 -1.76 0.89 4.51
C GLN A 32 -1.18 2.30 4.40
N VAL A 33 -1.21 3.02 5.51
CA VAL A 33 -0.53 4.32 5.64
C VAL A 33 0.96 4.07 5.84
N LYS A 34 1.74 4.25 4.76
CA LYS A 34 3.20 4.15 4.74
C LYS A 34 3.79 5.57 4.87
N ASN A 35 4.94 5.71 5.54
CA ASN A 35 5.72 6.96 5.60
C ASN A 35 5.11 8.14 6.38
N ILE A 36 4.25 7.90 7.39
CA ILE A 36 3.92 8.93 8.38
C ILE A 36 4.86 8.78 9.58
N PRO A 37 5.50 9.87 10.07
CA PRO A 37 6.30 9.83 11.28
C PRO A 37 5.46 9.33 12.46
N LYS A 38 5.84 8.20 13.04
CA LYS A 38 5.12 7.61 14.18
C LYS A 38 5.55 8.19 15.51
N SER A 39 6.71 8.84 15.52
CA SER A 39 7.26 9.51 16.68
C SER A 39 7.93 10.82 16.30
N VAL A 40 8.14 11.68 17.31
CA VAL A 40 8.92 12.92 17.21
C VAL A 40 10.32 12.64 16.63
N ARG A 41 10.91 11.48 16.93
CA ARG A 41 12.22 11.05 16.40
C ARG A 41 12.22 10.84 14.89
N ASP A 42 11.09 10.39 14.35
CA ASP A 42 10.93 10.13 12.91
C ASP A 42 10.64 11.43 12.13
N ASN A 43 10.37 12.54 12.82
CA ASN A 43 10.17 13.86 12.24
C ASN A 43 11.14 14.87 12.87
N PRO A 44 12.38 15.03 12.36
CA PRO A 44 13.33 16.00 12.89
C PRO A 44 12.80 17.45 12.88
N GLY A 45 11.83 17.77 12.02
CA GLY A 45 11.11 19.06 12.02
C GLY A 45 10.21 19.29 13.23
N SER A 46 9.85 18.24 13.97
CA SER A 46 9.05 18.31 15.20
C SER A 46 9.84 18.75 16.44
N TYR A 47 11.18 18.68 16.41
CA TYR A 47 12.05 19.17 17.48
C TYR A 47 12.26 20.69 17.46
N ARG A 48 11.72 21.40 16.47
CA ARG A 48 11.90 22.86 16.37
C ARG A 48 11.26 23.53 17.59
N ALA A 49 12.09 24.18 18.39
CA ALA A 49 11.66 24.89 19.58
C ALA A 49 10.67 26.01 19.23
N VAL A 50 9.62 26.15 20.04
CA VAL A 50 8.44 27.01 19.84
C VAL A 50 8.76 28.46 20.21
N TYR A 51 9.91 28.99 19.79
CA TYR A 51 10.29 30.39 20.04
C TYR A 51 9.77 31.32 18.94
N GLY A 52 8.55 31.09 18.45
CA GLY A 52 7.91 31.96 17.48
C GLY A 52 6.60 31.42 16.95
N GLY A 53 5.49 31.72 17.63
CA GLY A 53 4.11 31.82 17.11
C GLY A 53 3.50 30.68 16.28
N TYR A 54 4.23 29.61 15.96
CA TYR A 54 3.79 28.55 15.06
C TYR A 54 3.20 27.40 15.87
N HIS A 55 1.96 27.05 15.55
CA HIS A 55 1.20 26.00 16.21
C HIS A 55 1.89 24.64 16.04
N HIS A 56 1.96 23.89 17.14
CA HIS A 56 2.32 22.47 17.11
C HIS A 56 1.42 21.75 16.10
N TYR A 57 1.99 20.81 15.36
CA TYR A 57 1.20 19.84 14.61
C TYR A 57 0.48 18.95 15.63
N THR A 58 -0.76 19.29 16.00
CA THR A 58 -1.62 18.55 16.94
C THR A 58 -2.51 17.52 16.23
N GLY A 59 -2.14 17.13 15.01
CA GLY A 59 -2.87 16.13 14.22
C GLY A 59 -2.32 14.73 14.45
N GLY A 60 -2.76 14.08 15.52
CA GLY A 60 -2.48 12.68 15.80
C GLY A 60 -3.68 11.96 16.40
N LYS A 61 -4.56 11.44 15.54
CA LYS A 61 -5.34 10.22 15.75
C LYS A 61 -5.41 9.46 14.45
#